data_AF-A0A7V7BHS5-F1
#
_entry.id   AF-A0A7V7BHS5-F1
#
_cell.length_a   1.000
_cell.length_b   1.000
_cell.length_c   1.000
_cell.angle_alpha   90.00
_cell.angle_beta   90.00
_cell.angle_gamma   90.00
#
_symmetry.space_group_name_H-M   'P 1'
#
loop_
_entity.id
_entity.type
_entity.pdbx_description
1 polymer ?
#
loop_
_entity_poly.entity_id
_entity_poly.type
_entity_poly.pdbx_seq_one_letter_code
_entity_poly.pdbx_strand_id
1 'polypeptide(L)'
;MKHSLRTRLSLSYVALVLISVLLISVTTNLLLDKHFRDYIAENQARKNREIAFQVQQQYKDGGFWDTEAIGNICLNALSQGMIIKVVDASGQVVWDARQHDNARCEAMLDQIARNMSSRYPNWEGTYVEN
;
A
#
# COMPACT_ATOMS: atom_id res chain seq x y z
N MET A 1 -43.67 15.49 34.70
CA MET A 1 -43.61 16.62 33.73
C MET A 1 -44.27 16.19 32.42
N LYS A 2 -45.31 16.89 31.94
CA LYS A 2 -45.91 16.62 30.62
C LYS A 2 -45.07 17.35 29.56
N HIS A 3 -44.34 16.61 28.73
CA HIS A 3 -43.58 17.20 27.63
C HIS A 3 -44.53 17.77 26.57
N SER A 4 -44.32 19.01 26.14
CA SER A 4 -45.11 19.63 25.07
C SER A 4 -44.90 18.86 23.75
N LEU A 5 -45.91 18.86 22.87
CA LEU A 5 -45.83 18.24 21.54
C LEU A 5 -44.59 18.70 20.76
N ARG A 6 -44.25 19.99 20.90
CA ARG A 6 -43.09 20.63 20.26
C ARG A 6 -41.76 20.04 20.72
N THR A 7 -41.64 19.73 22.02
CA THR A 7 -40.44 19.12 22.60
C THR A 7 -40.26 17.69 22.10
N ARG A 8 -41.36 16.92 22.01
CA ARG A 8 -41.32 15.52 21.53
C ARG A 8 -40.92 15.43 20.05
N LEU A 9 -41.47 16.31 19.21
CA LEU A 9 -41.13 16.40 17.78
C LEU A 9 -39.69 16.85 17.55
N SER A 10 -39.24 17.89 18.26
CA SER A 10 -37.85 18.37 18.13
C SER A 10 -36.84 17.30 18.53
N LEU A 11 -37.11 16.57 19.62
CA LEU A 11 -36.25 15.47 20.09
C LEU A 11 -36.19 14.33 19.06
N SER A 12 -37.31 13.98 18.41
CA SER A 12 -37.30 12.94 17.37
C SER A 12 -36.46 13.33 16.15
N TYR A 13 -36.49 14.60 15.72
CA TYR A 13 -35.66 15.06 14.61
C TYR A 13 -34.17 15.07 14.97
N VAL A 14 -33.82 15.53 16.17
CA VAL A 14 -32.43 15.48 16.65
C VAL A 14 -31.95 14.03 16.73
N ALA A 15 -32.75 13.12 17.29
CA ALA A 15 -32.42 11.70 17.35
C ALA A 15 -32.23 11.10 15.95
N LEU A 16 -33.10 11.43 14.98
CA LEU A 16 -32.98 10.98 13.60
C LEU A 16 -31.68 11.44 12.94
N VAL A 17 -31.30 12.71 13.12
CA VAL A 17 -30.04 13.26 12.59
C VAL A 17 -28.84 12.57 13.23
N LEU A 18 -28.85 12.38 14.55
CA LEU A 18 -27.78 11.69 15.27
C LEU A 18 -27.63 10.24 14.81
N ILE A 19 -28.75 9.51 14.66
CA ILE A 19 -28.75 8.14 14.13
C ILE A 19 -28.19 8.11 12.71
N SER A 20 -28.60 9.05 11.86
CA SER A 20 -28.11 9.13 10.47
C SER A 20 -26.59 9.35 10.42
N VAL A 21 -26.07 10.30 11.21
CA VAL A 21 -24.63 10.58 11.30
C VAL A 21 -23.87 9.37 11.85
N LEU A 22 -24.40 8.71 12.88
CA LEU A 22 -23.81 7.51 13.47
C LEU A 22 -23.73 6.38 12.43
N LEU A 23 -24.82 6.12 11.70
CA LEU A 23 -24.87 5.08 10.68
C LEU A 23 -23.89 5.35 9.54
N ILE A 24 -23.81 6.59 9.05
CA ILE A 24 -22.83 6.99 8.04
C ILE A 24 -21.42 6.75 8.57
N SER A 25 -21.10 7.23 9.78
CA SER A 25 -19.78 7.08 10.38
C SER A 25 -19.37 5.62 10.53
N VAL A 26 -20.26 4.76 11.02
CA VAL A 26 -19.99 3.33 11.19
C VAL A 26 -19.78 2.66 9.83
N THR A 27 -20.68 2.91 8.88
CA THR A 27 -20.64 2.29 7.56
C THR A 27 -19.39 2.71 6.79
N THR A 28 -19.04 3.99 6.81
CA THR A 28 -17.81 4.50 6.18
C THR A 28 -16.58 3.86 6.80
N ASN A 29 -16.49 3.77 8.13
CA ASN A 29 -15.31 3.18 8.77
C ASN A 29 -15.15 1.69 8.41
N LEU A 30 -16.24 0.94 8.34
CA LEU A 30 -16.22 -0.49 8.00
C LEU A 30 -15.90 -0.74 6.51
N LEU A 31 -16.49 0.02 5.59
CA LEU A 31 -16.32 -0.21 4.15
C LEU A 31 -15.02 0.38 3.61
N LEU A 32 -14.62 1.56 4.11
CA LEU A 32 -13.48 2.30 3.58
C LEU A 32 -12.18 1.51 3.73
N ASP A 33 -11.98 0.88 4.88
CA ASP A 33 -10.76 0.10 5.15
C ASP A 33 -10.62 -1.12 4.22
N LYS A 34 -11.74 -1.80 3.92
CA LYS A 34 -11.74 -2.89 2.93
C LYS A 34 -11.42 -2.38 1.53
N HIS A 35 -12.16 -1.38 1.05
CA HIS A 35 -11.94 -0.82 -0.29
C HIS A 35 -10.54 -0.23 -0.46
N PHE A 36 -10.00 0.39 0.59
CA PHE A 36 -8.66 0.93 0.58
C PHE A 36 -7.60 -0.18 0.44
N ARG A 37 -7.73 -1.29 1.19
CA ARG A 37 -6.82 -2.44 1.03
C ARG A 37 -6.85 -3.02 -0.37
N ASP A 38 -8.04 -3.27 -0.90
CA ASP A 38 -8.22 -3.84 -2.24
C ASP A 38 -7.60 -2.91 -3.30
N TYR A 39 -7.85 -1.60 -3.18
CA TYR A 39 -7.27 -0.58 -4.05
C TYR A 39 -5.73 -0.55 -4.00
N ILE A 40 -5.15 -0.57 -2.81
CA ILE A 40 -3.69 -0.54 -2.64
C ILE A 40 -3.06 -1.83 -3.21
N ALA A 41 -3.67 -2.98 -2.98
CA ALA A 41 -3.20 -4.26 -3.52
C ALA A 41 -3.24 -4.28 -5.05
N GLU A 42 -4.33 -3.81 -5.66
CA GLU A 42 -4.45 -3.72 -7.12
C GLU A 42 -3.45 -2.72 -7.73
N ASN A 43 -3.29 -1.57 -7.08
CA ASN A 43 -2.31 -0.56 -7.48
C ASN A 43 -0.87 -1.12 -7.40
N GLN A 44 -0.54 -1.85 -6.34
CA GLN A 44 0.76 -2.50 -6.21
C GLN A 44 0.98 -3.55 -7.32
N ALA A 45 -0.02 -4.40 -7.59
CA ALA A 45 0.06 -5.39 -8.66
C ALA A 45 0.24 -4.74 -10.04
N ARG A 46 -0.40 -3.60 -10.30
CA ARG A 46 -0.22 -2.83 -11.53
C ARG A 46 1.21 -2.28 -11.64
N LYS A 47 1.73 -1.66 -10.58
CA LYS A 47 3.11 -1.16 -10.54
C LYS A 47 4.13 -2.28 -10.74
N ASN A 48 3.93 -3.44 -10.12
CA ASN A 48 4.81 -4.60 -10.29
C ASN A 48 4.90 -5.01 -11.77
N ARG A 49 3.77 -5.08 -12.47
CA ARG A 49 3.73 -5.40 -13.91
C ARG A 49 4.41 -4.32 -14.76
N GLU A 50 4.16 -3.06 -14.45
CA GLU A 50 4.77 -1.93 -15.16
C GLU A 50 6.29 -1.94 -15.03
N ILE A 51 6.82 -2.15 -13.82
CA ILE A 51 8.26 -2.21 -13.58
C ILE A 51 8.88 -3.44 -14.24
N ALA A 52 8.24 -4.60 -14.12
CA ALA A 52 8.69 -5.81 -14.81
C ALA A 52 8.77 -5.58 -16.33
N PHE A 53 7.78 -4.91 -16.92
CA PHE A 53 7.78 -4.55 -18.35
C PHE A 53 8.87 -3.52 -18.69
N GLN A 54 9.11 -2.52 -17.85
CA GLN A 54 10.18 -1.53 -18.04
C GLN A 54 11.56 -2.18 -18.00
N VAL A 55 11.79 -3.08 -17.02
CA VAL A 55 13.03 -3.85 -16.88
C VAL A 55 13.22 -4.79 -18.06
N GLN A 56 12.16 -5.50 -18.49
CA GLN A 56 12.21 -6.41 -19.64
C GLN A 56 12.65 -5.68 -20.92
N GLN A 57 12.19 -4.45 -21.14
CA GLN A 57 12.61 -3.63 -22.29
C GLN A 57 14.09 -3.22 -22.25
N GLN A 58 14.76 -3.35 -21.10
CA GLN A 58 16.19 -3.10 -20.98
C GLN A 58 17.06 -4.30 -21.36
N TYR A 59 16.44 -5.44 -21.69
CA TYR A 59 17.15 -6.59 -22.24
C TYR A 59 17.31 -6.42 -23.75
N LYS A 60 18.57 -6.32 -24.23
CA LYS A 60 18.88 -6.02 -25.64
C LYS A 60 19.06 -7.30 -26.46
N ASP A 61 18.77 -7.18 -27.76
CA ASP A 61 19.08 -8.19 -28.79
C ASP A 61 20.59 -8.42 -28.85
N GLY A 62 21.06 -9.42 -28.12
CA GLY A 62 22.48 -9.65 -27.84
C GLY A 62 22.74 -10.33 -26.50
N GLY A 63 21.73 -10.41 -25.64
CA GLY A 63 21.79 -11.14 -24.37
C GLY A 63 22.35 -10.33 -23.21
N PHE A 64 22.41 -9.00 -23.35
CA PHE A 64 22.94 -8.10 -22.33
C PHE A 64 21.84 -7.22 -21.75
N TRP A 65 21.93 -7.01 -20.44
CA TRP A 65 21.09 -6.08 -19.71
C TRP A 65 21.69 -4.67 -19.77
N ASP A 66 20.86 -3.66 -20.01
CA ASP A 66 21.22 -2.27 -19.75
C ASP A 66 21.11 -1.98 -18.24
N THR A 67 22.18 -2.29 -17.51
CA THR A 67 22.20 -2.23 -16.04
C THR A 67 22.06 -0.81 -15.49
N GLU A 68 22.50 0.21 -16.24
CA GLU A 68 22.31 1.62 -15.87
C GLU A 68 20.84 2.01 -15.96
N ALA A 69 20.17 1.68 -17.07
CA ALA A 69 18.74 1.93 -17.22
C ALA A 69 17.91 1.17 -16.18
N ILE A 70 18.23 -0.10 -15.91
CA ILE A 70 17.60 -0.90 -14.86
C ILE A 70 17.81 -0.25 -13.48
N GLY A 71 19.03 0.20 -13.19
CA GLY A 71 19.34 0.90 -11.94
C GLY A 71 18.46 2.12 -11.75
N ASN A 72 18.27 2.95 -12.77
CA ASN A 72 17.40 4.12 -12.71
C ASN A 72 15.91 3.76 -12.47
N ILE A 73 15.41 2.73 -13.14
CA ILE A 73 14.05 2.20 -12.94
C ILE A 73 13.88 1.74 -11.49
N CYS A 74 14.80 0.93 -10.99
CA CYS A 74 14.70 0.32 -9.67
C CYS A 74 14.96 1.32 -8.53
N LEU A 75 15.83 2.31 -8.71
CA LEU A 75 16.01 3.41 -7.75
C LEU A 75 14.75 4.30 -7.65
N ASN A 76 14.07 4.55 -8.78
CA ASN A 76 12.78 5.25 -8.76
C ASN A 76 11.73 4.41 -8.01
N ALA A 77 11.64 3.11 -8.29
CA ALA A 77 10.77 2.21 -7.55
C ALA A 77 11.04 2.21 -6.03
N LEU A 78 12.31 2.18 -5.62
CA LEU A 78 12.72 2.28 -4.22
C LEU A 78 12.28 3.60 -3.59
N SER A 79 12.38 4.70 -4.32
CA SER A 79 11.89 6.01 -3.84
C SER A 79 10.37 6.05 -3.60
N GLN A 80 9.62 5.17 -4.26
CA GLN A 80 8.17 5.04 -4.12
C GLN A 80 7.74 3.96 -3.12
N GLY A 81 8.67 3.38 -2.36
CA GLY A 81 8.33 2.40 -1.33
C GLY A 81 8.50 0.93 -1.74
N MET A 82 9.12 0.63 -2.89
CA MET A 82 9.25 -0.75 -3.39
C MET A 82 10.69 -1.25 -3.32
N ILE A 83 10.92 -2.33 -2.58
CA ILE A 83 12.21 -3.04 -2.55
C ILE A 83 12.20 -4.06 -3.68
N ILE A 84 13.14 -3.94 -4.61
CA ILE A 84 13.17 -4.74 -5.84
C ILE A 84 14.50 -5.48 -5.95
N LYS A 85 14.41 -6.71 -6.45
CA LYS A 85 15.54 -7.52 -6.89
C LYS A 85 15.23 -8.04 -8.29
N VAL A 86 16.19 -7.90 -9.20
CA VAL A 86 16.11 -8.39 -10.57
C VAL A 86 17.12 -9.53 -10.71
N VAL A 87 16.63 -10.69 -11.14
CA VAL A 87 17.45 -11.86 -11.45
C VAL A 87 17.26 -12.24 -12.91
N ASP A 88 18.31 -12.76 -13.54
CA ASP A 88 18.22 -13.33 -14.88
C ASP A 88 17.71 -14.79 -14.83
N ALA A 89 17.57 -15.40 -16.01
CA ALA A 89 17.09 -16.78 -16.14
C ALA A 89 18.02 -17.84 -15.51
N SER A 90 19.29 -17.51 -15.26
CA SER A 90 20.24 -18.38 -14.55
C SER A 90 20.17 -18.23 -13.02
N GLY A 91 19.37 -17.28 -12.53
CA GLY A 91 19.29 -16.91 -11.12
C GLY A 91 20.38 -15.93 -10.68
N GLN A 92 21.18 -15.42 -11.61
CA GLN A 92 22.19 -14.42 -11.31
C GLN A 92 21.53 -13.07 -11.07
N VAL A 93 21.98 -12.37 -10.03
CA VAL A 93 21.48 -11.03 -9.69
C VAL A 93 21.96 -10.04 -10.74
N VAL A 94 21.01 -9.39 -11.40
CA VAL A 94 21.24 -8.27 -12.33
C VAL A 94 21.24 -6.95 -11.56
N TRP A 95 20.32 -6.81 -10.59
CA TRP A 95 20.23 -5.65 -9.72
C TRP A 95 19.53 -5.99 -8.40
N ASP A 96 19.94 -5.37 -7.29
CA ASP A 96 19.36 -5.61 -5.96
C ASP A 96 19.39 -4.32 -5.12
N ALA A 97 18.22 -3.90 -4.63
CA ALA A 97 18.07 -2.71 -3.79
C ALA A 97 18.92 -2.78 -2.52
N ARG A 98 19.05 -3.97 -1.92
CA ARG A 98 19.84 -4.16 -0.70
C ARG A 98 21.34 -4.03 -0.95
N GLN A 99 21.81 -4.39 -2.15
CA GLN A 99 23.22 -4.19 -2.50
C GLN A 99 23.55 -2.72 -2.76
N HIS A 100 22.55 -1.91 -3.15
CA HIS A 100 22.74 -0.49 -3.43
C HIS A 100 22.53 0.40 -2.21
N ASP A 101 21.50 0.13 -1.39
CA ASP A 101 21.15 0.94 -0.23
C ASP A 101 20.37 0.13 0.83
N ASN A 102 21.07 -0.81 1.49
CA ASN A 102 20.45 -1.66 2.51
C ASN A 102 19.89 -0.85 3.68
N ALA A 103 20.61 0.20 4.12
CA ALA A 103 20.21 1.01 5.26
C ALA A 103 18.84 1.68 5.02
N ARG A 104 18.62 2.20 3.81
CA ARG A 104 17.32 2.76 3.42
C ARG A 104 16.24 1.69 3.31
N CYS A 105 16.57 0.50 2.79
CA CYS A 105 15.62 -0.62 2.72
C CYS A 105 15.14 -1.03 4.12
N GLU A 106 16.05 -1.21 5.07
CA GLU A 106 15.73 -1.56 6.45
C GLU A 106 14.91 -0.46 7.13
N ALA A 107 15.32 0.81 7.00
CA ALA A 107 14.55 1.94 7.54
C ALA A 107 13.11 2.00 7.00
N MET A 108 12.93 1.65 5.73
CA MET A 108 11.62 1.59 5.09
C MET A 108 10.77 0.43 5.59
N LEU A 109 11.35 -0.77 5.73
CA LEU A 109 10.67 -1.94 6.30
C LEU A 109 10.21 -1.68 7.73
N ASP A 110 11.08 -1.09 8.55
CA ASP A 110 10.79 -0.65 9.90
C ASP A 110 9.62 0.33 9.97
N GLN A 111 9.60 1.30 9.06
CA GLN A 111 8.50 2.26 8.97
C GLN A 111 7.19 1.59 8.57
N ILE A 112 7.21 0.66 7.61
CA ILE A 112 6.04 -0.11 7.21
C ILE A 112 5.52 -0.94 8.40
N ALA A 113 6.40 -1.62 9.13
CA ALA A 113 6.03 -2.43 10.29
C ALA A 113 5.38 -1.60 11.41
N ARG A 114 5.94 -0.42 11.73
CA ARG A 114 5.35 0.52 12.69
C ARG A 114 3.97 1.02 12.23
N ASN A 115 3.84 1.37 10.95
CA ASN A 115 2.56 1.84 10.40
C ASN A 115 1.48 0.75 10.47
N MET A 116 1.82 -0.47 10.07
CA MET A 116 0.88 -1.60 10.08
C MET A 116 0.43 -1.96 11.49
N SER A 117 1.36 -2.08 12.44
CA SER A 117 1.04 -2.35 13.84
C SER A 117 0.21 -1.26 14.50
N SER A 118 0.39 0.01 14.12
CA SER A 118 -0.43 1.11 14.66
C SER A 118 -1.90 1.08 14.21
N ARG A 119 -2.17 0.52 13.02
CA ARG A 119 -3.50 0.54 12.38
C ARG A 119 -4.25 -0.77 12.51
N TYR A 120 -3.53 -1.89 12.61
CA TYR A 120 -4.09 -3.23 12.68
C TYR A 120 -3.69 -3.89 14.01
N PRO A 121 -4.59 -3.94 15.00
CA PRO A 121 -4.36 -4.68 16.24
C PRO A 121 -4.03 -6.14 15.94
N ASN A 122 -3.03 -6.70 16.62
CA ASN A 122 -2.52 -8.06 16.40
C ASN A 122 -1.98 -8.30 14.98
N TRP A 123 -1.33 -7.30 14.38
CA TRP A 123 -0.64 -7.49 13.10
C TRP A 123 0.53 -8.47 13.24
N GLU A 124 0.43 -9.62 12.56
CA GLU A 124 1.48 -10.66 12.47
C GLU A 124 2.20 -10.65 11.11
N GLY A 125 2.00 -9.61 10.30
CA GLY A 125 2.61 -9.52 8.98
C GLY A 125 4.12 -9.34 9.06
N THR A 126 4.83 -9.93 8.09
CA THR A 126 6.27 -9.75 7.92
C THR A 126 6.59 -9.45 6.47
N TYR A 127 7.80 -8.96 6.21
CA TYR A 127 8.30 -8.84 4.85
C TYR A 127 8.56 -10.24 4.28
N VAL A 128 8.12 -10.47 3.03
CA VAL A 128 8.31 -11.74 2.32
C VAL A 128 8.98 -11.46 0.98
N GLU A 129 10.07 -12.16 0.70
CA GLU A 129 10.69 -12.24 -0.63
C GLU A 129 10.19 -13.52 -1.30
N ASN A 130 9.54 -13.39 -2.46
CA ASN A 130 9.11 -14.51 -3.31
C ASN A 130 9.85 -14.48 -4.64
#